data_AF-A0A813LH73-F1
#
_entry.id   AF-A0A813LH73-F1
#
_cell.length_a   1.000
_cell.length_b   1.000
_cell.length_c   1.000
_cell.angle_alpha   90.00
_cell.angle_beta   90.00
_cell.angle_gamma   90.00
#
_symmetry.space_group_name_H-M   'P 1'
#
loop_
_entity.id
_entity.type
_entity.pdbx_description
1 polymer ?
#
loop_
_entity_poly.entity_id
_entity_poly.type
_entity_poly.pdbx_seq_one_letter_code
_entity_poly.pdbx_strand_id
1 'polypeptide(L)'
;VFDFSGDPWEKQIAKSDNFVFGTQIGDIAFFGYSGAHYWWEVESEVQAFCRFVGDTDTVHHIVLLGHWNGPDLGCKPGMQVPAVYDKMQGMPGCAGKRMISFMGHMHCNKVTNKGSGILDARSFMIGASGMLGACMSEFGVVVVESRDDVAYELDGKGIRVDYVPVTQDPSYGRNPNALRDNHNGIMGCLSGDGNWEKCRRLHAFSWRATTVDDIVGGAPPPLFVPKSVFVPTEPPSVSPIKFIGEAAETVGRALVILLLSAAVVVIIVFGVIRSGIVSVAYTPRAFGQVQPELESLSGSQYGPVLPPA
;
A
#
# COMPACT_ATOMS: atom_id res chain seq x y z
N VAL A 1 -18.66 13.29 21.59
CA VAL A 1 -19.87 13.44 20.75
C VAL A 1 -19.41 13.89 19.37
N PHE A 2 -19.64 13.10 18.33
CA PHE A 2 -19.38 13.52 16.96
C PHE A 2 -20.55 14.38 16.50
N ASP A 3 -20.29 15.66 16.23
CA ASP A 3 -21.29 16.58 15.71
C ASP A 3 -21.22 16.56 14.18
N PHE A 4 -22.23 15.98 13.53
CA PHE A 4 -22.37 15.93 12.07
C PHE A 4 -23.17 17.10 11.49
N SER A 5 -23.56 18.09 12.32
CA SER A 5 -24.42 19.20 11.88
C SER A 5 -23.66 20.41 11.32
N GLY A 6 -22.35 20.51 11.56
CA GLY A 6 -21.53 21.59 11.00
C GLY A 6 -20.90 21.18 9.67
N ASP A 7 -20.65 22.17 8.81
CA ASP A 7 -20.00 21.97 7.52
C ASP A 7 -18.64 21.28 7.73
N PRO A 8 -18.41 20.06 7.19
CA PRO A 8 -17.15 19.36 7.34
C PRO A 8 -15.94 20.16 6.83
N TRP A 9 -16.15 21.13 5.94
CA TRP A 9 -15.12 22.03 5.44
C TRP A 9 -14.77 23.16 6.40
N GLU A 10 -15.67 23.50 7.33
CA GLU A 10 -15.47 24.53 8.35
C GLU A 10 -14.94 23.95 9.68
N LYS A 11 -14.90 22.61 9.81
CA LYS A 11 -14.45 21.96 11.04
C LYS A 11 -12.94 21.78 11.06
N GLN A 12 -12.37 22.03 12.24
CA GLN A 12 -11.00 21.64 12.55
C GLN A 12 -10.87 20.12 12.39
N ILE A 13 -9.95 19.70 11.53
CA ILE A 13 -9.49 18.32 11.48
C ILE A 13 -9.00 17.98 12.90
N ALA A 14 -9.31 16.78 13.40
CA ALA A 14 -8.79 16.35 14.69
C ALA A 14 -7.26 16.44 14.71
N LYS A 15 -6.66 16.54 15.90
CA LYS A 15 -5.20 16.61 16.02
C LYS A 15 -4.54 15.41 15.35
N SER A 16 -3.33 15.62 14.83
CA SER A 16 -2.54 14.61 14.12
C SER A 16 -2.33 13.32 14.91
N ASP A 17 -2.20 13.42 16.23
CA ASP A 17 -2.10 12.30 17.17
C ASP A 17 -3.29 11.32 17.12
N ASN A 18 -4.47 11.74 16.65
CA ASN A 18 -5.64 10.87 16.46
C ASN A 18 -5.60 10.08 15.14
N PHE A 19 -4.65 10.40 14.27
CA PHE A 19 -4.53 9.85 12.93
C PHE A 19 -3.24 9.07 12.70
N VAL A 20 -2.51 8.77 13.78
CA VAL A 20 -1.32 7.93 13.77
C VAL A 20 -1.48 6.79 14.75
N PHE A 21 -0.89 5.63 14.44
CA PHE A 21 -0.80 4.52 15.39
C PHE A 21 0.49 3.74 15.17
N GLY A 22 0.99 3.15 16.26
CA GLY A 22 2.10 2.21 16.26
C GLY A 22 1.73 0.98 17.08
N THR A 23 2.00 -0.21 16.56
CA THR A 23 1.83 -1.47 17.31
C THR A 23 2.85 -2.50 16.85
N GLN A 24 3.06 -3.55 17.63
CA GLN A 24 3.88 -4.70 17.27
C GLN A 24 3.03 -5.96 17.30
N ILE A 25 3.22 -6.83 16.30
CA ILE A 25 2.65 -8.18 16.26
C ILE A 25 3.80 -9.13 15.93
N GLY A 26 4.15 -10.00 16.88
CA GLY A 26 5.35 -10.84 16.75
C GLY A 26 6.60 -9.97 16.62
N ASP A 27 7.37 -10.17 15.55
CA ASP A 27 8.59 -9.44 15.21
C ASP A 27 8.39 -8.32 14.16
N ILE A 28 7.12 -8.00 13.86
CA ILE A 28 6.75 -6.97 12.90
C ILE A 28 6.13 -5.78 13.63
N ALA A 29 6.73 -4.60 13.47
CA ALA A 29 6.16 -3.34 13.92
C ALA A 29 5.35 -2.69 12.80
N PHE A 30 4.14 -2.24 13.12
CA PHE A 30 3.22 -1.56 12.21
C PHE A 30 3.17 -0.08 12.59
N PHE A 31 3.33 0.79 11.61
CA PHE A 31 3.09 2.23 11.75
C PHE A 31 2.05 2.66 10.73
N GLY A 32 0.94 3.20 11.19
CA GLY A 32 -0.10 3.75 10.34
C GLY A 32 -0.25 5.25 10.54
N TYR A 33 -0.53 5.96 9.44
CA TYR A 33 -0.76 7.40 9.49
C TYR A 33 -1.79 7.85 8.45
N SER A 34 -2.38 9.02 8.68
CA SER A 34 -3.19 9.74 7.69
C SER A 34 -2.36 10.78 6.95
N GLY A 35 -2.62 10.93 5.65
CA GLY A 35 -2.05 12.03 4.86
C GLY A 35 -2.73 13.39 5.09
N ALA A 36 -3.65 13.53 6.05
CA ALA A 36 -4.42 14.76 6.28
C ALA A 36 -3.61 15.89 6.94
N HIS A 37 -2.52 15.56 7.64
CA HIS A 37 -1.65 16.50 8.34
C HIS A 37 -0.32 16.65 7.62
N TYR A 38 0.37 17.76 7.83
CA TYR A 38 1.71 17.96 7.32
C TYR A 38 2.73 17.11 8.08
N TRP A 39 3.87 16.86 7.45
CA TRP A 39 4.95 16.07 8.03
C TRP A 39 5.39 16.57 9.42
N TRP A 40 5.61 17.87 9.59
CA TRP A 40 6.07 18.44 10.86
C TRP A 40 5.06 18.28 12.01
N GLU A 41 3.78 17.99 11.70
CA GLU A 41 2.75 17.73 12.70
C GLU A 41 2.71 16.27 13.17
N VAL A 42 3.32 15.34 12.42
CA VAL A 42 3.37 13.91 12.75
C VAL A 42 4.79 13.41 13.04
N GLU A 43 5.80 14.23 12.75
CA GLU A 43 7.21 13.84 12.81
C GLU A 43 7.62 13.37 14.20
N SER A 44 7.08 13.98 15.26
CA SER A 44 7.41 13.61 16.63
C SER A 44 6.96 12.18 16.99
N GLU A 45 5.81 11.78 16.47
CA GLU A 45 5.21 10.47 16.64
C GLU A 45 5.94 9.42 15.81
N VAL A 46 6.36 9.79 14.59
CA VAL A 46 7.23 8.94 13.76
C VAL A 46 8.59 8.72 14.44
N GLN A 47 9.18 9.77 15.02
CA GLN A 47 10.43 9.67 15.79
C GLN A 47 10.27 8.81 17.04
N ALA A 48 9.15 8.92 17.74
CA ALA A 48 8.84 8.05 18.88
C ALA A 48 8.72 6.58 18.44
N PHE A 49 8.04 6.30 17.32
CA PHE A 49 7.94 4.96 16.74
C PHE A 49 9.30 4.40 16.33
N CYS A 50 10.12 5.18 15.62
CA CYS A 50 11.44 4.71 15.19
C CYS A 50 12.39 4.46 16.37
N ARG A 51 12.33 5.26 17.45
CA ARG A 51 13.04 4.97 18.70
C ARG A 51 12.59 3.64 19.30
N PHE A 52 11.27 3.45 19.47
CA PHE A 52 10.72 2.18 19.96
C PHE A 52 11.23 0.97 19.16
N VAL A 53 11.20 1.06 17.82
CA VAL A 53 11.69 -0.01 16.95
C VAL A 53 13.20 -0.23 17.07
N GLY A 54 13.97 0.85 17.23
CA GLY A 54 15.42 0.79 17.43
C GLY A 54 15.82 0.16 18.77
N ASP A 55 15.06 0.43 19.82
CA ASP A 55 15.29 -0.05 21.18
C ASP A 55 14.72 -1.47 21.41
N THR A 56 13.95 -2.00 20.45
CA THR A 56 13.30 -3.32 20.56
C THR A 56 14.00 -4.35 19.68
N ASP A 57 14.87 -5.15 20.30
CA ASP A 57 15.67 -6.18 19.60
C ASP A 57 14.81 -7.22 18.87
N THR A 58 13.59 -7.49 19.35
CA THR A 58 12.69 -8.46 18.73
C THR A 58 12.00 -7.95 17.46
N VAL A 59 12.10 -6.66 17.14
CA VAL A 59 11.51 -6.12 15.91
C VAL A 59 12.52 -6.22 14.78
N HIS A 60 12.20 -6.99 13.74
CA HIS A 60 13.05 -7.16 12.56
C HIS A 60 12.49 -6.43 11.33
N HIS A 61 11.16 -6.25 11.31
CA HIS A 61 10.44 -5.71 10.17
C HIS A 61 9.56 -4.54 10.55
N ILE A 62 9.41 -3.59 9.63
CA ILE A 62 8.48 -2.48 9.74
C ILE A 62 7.48 -2.57 8.59
N VAL A 63 6.19 -2.44 8.91
CA VAL A 63 5.11 -2.27 7.95
C VAL A 63 4.55 -0.86 8.08
N LEU A 64 4.79 -0.04 7.06
CA LEU A 64 4.22 1.30 6.93
C LEU A 64 2.84 1.22 6.25
N LEU A 65 1.82 1.78 6.87
CA LEU A 65 0.46 1.83 6.36
C LEU A 65 0.06 3.29 6.11
N GLY A 66 -0.38 3.59 4.90
CA GLY A 66 -1.01 4.89 4.60
C GLY A 66 -1.96 4.79 3.41
N HIS A 67 -2.68 5.86 3.12
CA HIS A 67 -3.70 5.82 2.06
C HIS A 67 -3.18 6.25 0.69
N TRP A 68 -2.43 7.36 0.63
CA TRP A 68 -2.15 8.05 -0.62
C TRP A 68 -0.89 7.53 -1.31
N ASN A 69 -1.01 7.16 -2.58
CA ASN A 69 0.09 6.63 -3.38
C ASN A 69 0.89 7.69 -4.15
N GLY A 70 0.41 8.94 -4.19
CA GLY A 70 1.02 10.03 -4.94
C GLY A 70 0.68 11.40 -4.36
N PRO A 71 1.45 12.44 -4.74
CA PRO A 71 1.20 13.81 -4.30
C PRO A 71 -0.10 14.37 -4.89
N ASP A 72 -0.67 15.38 -4.23
CA ASP A 72 -1.83 16.15 -4.70
C ASP A 72 -3.12 15.33 -4.94
N LEU A 73 -3.19 14.13 -4.35
CA LEU A 73 -4.36 13.26 -4.44
C LEU A 73 -5.37 13.45 -3.30
N GLY A 74 -5.08 14.36 -2.36
CA GLY A 74 -5.86 14.59 -1.14
C GLY A 74 -5.02 14.56 0.14
N CYS A 75 -3.74 14.14 0.05
CA CYS A 75 -2.78 14.29 1.12
C CYS A 75 -2.16 15.70 1.16
N LYS A 76 -1.61 16.07 2.32
CA LYS A 76 -0.67 17.17 2.41
C LYS A 76 0.61 16.88 1.63
N PRO A 77 1.34 17.91 1.17
CA PRO A 77 2.61 17.72 0.47
C PRO A 77 3.61 16.88 1.28
N GLY A 78 4.16 15.84 0.63
CA GLY A 78 5.16 14.95 1.23
C GLY A 78 4.58 13.91 2.21
N MET A 79 3.26 13.72 2.19
CA MET A 79 2.51 12.79 3.04
C MET A 79 1.86 11.64 2.27
N GLN A 80 2.27 11.44 1.02
CA GLN A 80 2.07 10.20 0.29
C GLN A 80 3.01 9.11 0.82
N VAL A 81 2.57 7.86 0.78
CA VAL A 81 3.29 6.69 1.34
C VAL A 81 4.73 6.60 0.88
N PRO A 82 5.08 6.77 -0.42
CA PRO A 82 6.48 6.75 -0.83
C PRO A 82 7.36 7.80 -0.13
N ALA A 83 6.85 9.03 0.05
CA ALA A 83 7.63 10.09 0.67
C ALA A 83 7.83 9.86 2.18
N VAL A 84 6.82 9.34 2.88
CA VAL A 84 6.94 8.97 4.30
C VAL A 84 7.85 7.78 4.49
N TYR A 85 7.78 6.79 3.60
CA TYR A 85 8.70 5.64 3.57
C TYR A 85 10.15 6.10 3.50
N ASP A 86 10.49 6.98 2.55
CA ASP A 86 11.86 7.48 2.37
C ASP A 86 12.37 8.22 3.61
N LYS A 87 11.52 9.04 4.24
CA LYS A 87 11.86 9.75 5.49
C LYS A 87 12.09 8.79 6.64
N MET A 88 11.19 7.83 6.85
CA MET A 88 11.31 6.85 7.94
C MET A 88 12.53 5.94 7.76
N GLN A 89 12.84 5.51 6.54
CA GLN A 89 14.05 4.74 6.26
C GLN A 89 15.34 5.48 6.63
N GLY A 90 15.32 6.82 6.64
CA GLY A 90 16.47 7.63 7.07
C GLY A 90 16.56 7.87 8.58
N MET A 91 15.56 7.48 9.37
CA MET A 91 15.51 7.80 10.81
C MET A 91 16.29 6.79 11.67
N PRO A 92 16.99 7.25 12.72
CA PRO A 92 17.57 6.37 13.73
C PRO A 92 16.54 5.38 14.29
N GLY A 93 16.94 4.13 14.44
CA GLY A 93 16.08 3.01 14.87
C GLY A 93 15.26 2.36 13.74
N CYS A 94 14.80 3.14 12.76
CA CYS A 94 14.16 2.62 11.55
C CYS A 94 15.17 2.23 10.45
N ALA A 95 16.29 2.96 10.32
CA ALA A 95 17.27 2.81 9.23
C ALA A 95 18.00 1.44 9.17
N GLY A 96 17.92 0.64 10.23
CA GLY A 96 18.49 -0.71 10.29
C GLY A 96 17.49 -1.85 10.09
N LYS A 97 16.20 -1.55 9.89
CA LYS A 97 15.16 -2.57 9.79
C LYS A 97 14.67 -2.72 8.36
N ARG A 98 14.21 -3.92 7.99
CA ARG A 98 13.57 -4.13 6.69
C ARG A 98 12.16 -3.55 6.75
N MET A 99 11.95 -2.45 6.01
CA MET A 99 10.66 -1.79 5.90
C MET A 99 9.95 -2.20 4.61
N ILE A 100 8.64 -2.42 4.70
CA ILE A 100 7.73 -2.49 3.56
C ILE A 100 6.57 -1.52 3.77
N SER A 101 5.83 -1.18 2.71
CA SER A 101 4.74 -0.23 2.76
C SER A 101 3.50 -0.72 2.02
N PHE A 102 2.33 -0.39 2.58
CA PHE A 102 1.03 -0.56 1.94
C PHE A 102 0.38 0.79 1.74
N MET A 103 -0.16 0.98 0.52
CA MET A 103 -0.88 2.18 0.10
C MET A 103 -2.21 1.82 -0.58
N GLY A 104 -3.08 2.79 -0.77
CA GLY A 104 -4.37 2.61 -1.43
C GLY A 104 -4.62 3.65 -2.51
N HIS A 105 -5.76 4.34 -2.38
CA HIS A 105 -6.24 5.45 -3.20
C HIS A 105 -6.62 5.13 -4.67
N MET A 106 -5.78 4.43 -5.44
CA MET A 106 -6.09 4.11 -6.84
C MET A 106 -6.95 2.85 -7.03
N HIS A 107 -7.34 2.22 -5.91
CA HIS A 107 -8.12 0.98 -5.83
C HIS A 107 -7.58 -0.12 -6.76
N CYS A 108 -6.33 -0.51 -6.57
CA CYS A 108 -5.65 -1.49 -7.40
C CYS A 108 -4.78 -2.41 -6.55
N ASN A 109 -4.80 -3.72 -6.80
CA ASN A 109 -3.92 -4.66 -6.11
C ASN A 109 -2.66 -4.91 -6.93
N LYS A 110 -1.54 -4.32 -6.51
CA LYS A 110 -0.26 -4.48 -7.22
C LYS A 110 0.95 -4.18 -6.35
N VAL A 111 2.10 -4.70 -6.77
CA VAL A 111 3.40 -4.22 -6.31
C VAL A 111 3.72 -2.88 -6.98
N THR A 112 3.96 -1.83 -6.20
CA THR A 112 4.27 -0.47 -6.70
C THR A 112 5.76 -0.17 -6.70
N ASN A 113 6.54 -0.82 -5.82
CA ASN A 113 8.00 -0.76 -5.84
C ASN A 113 8.55 -2.19 -5.75
N LYS A 114 9.14 -2.66 -6.85
CA LYS A 114 9.73 -4.00 -6.96
C LYS A 114 11.22 -4.05 -6.59
N GLY A 115 11.89 -2.93 -6.36
CA GLY A 115 13.36 -2.93 -6.24
C GLY A 115 14.00 -3.64 -7.44
N SER A 116 14.85 -4.64 -7.17
CA SER A 116 15.47 -5.51 -8.19
C SER A 116 14.59 -6.67 -8.68
N GLY A 117 13.45 -6.96 -8.02
CA GLY A 117 12.55 -8.07 -8.38
C GLY A 117 11.61 -8.47 -7.24
N ILE A 118 10.95 -9.62 -7.39
CA ILE A 118 9.99 -10.11 -6.37
C ILE A 118 10.63 -10.35 -5.00
N LEU A 119 11.95 -10.56 -4.95
CA LEU A 119 12.71 -10.73 -3.72
C LEU A 119 13.09 -9.39 -3.05
N ASP A 120 12.93 -8.25 -3.74
CA ASP A 120 13.21 -6.92 -3.19
C ASP A 120 12.02 -5.97 -3.33
N ALA A 121 10.81 -6.51 -3.44
CA ALA A 121 9.60 -5.69 -3.40
C ALA A 121 9.46 -5.01 -2.02
N ARG A 122 9.08 -3.73 -2.04
CA ARG A 122 9.03 -2.86 -0.84
C ARG A 122 7.71 -2.12 -0.67
N SER A 123 6.95 -1.93 -1.74
CA SER A 123 5.71 -1.16 -1.69
C SER A 123 4.60 -1.87 -2.45
N PHE A 124 3.42 -1.90 -1.84
CA PHE A 124 2.24 -2.60 -2.32
C PHE A 124 1.04 -1.66 -2.28
N MET A 125 0.19 -1.75 -3.28
CA MET A 125 -1.08 -1.05 -3.33
C MET A 125 -2.21 -2.05 -3.16
N ILE A 126 -3.18 -1.71 -2.31
CA ILE A 126 -4.35 -2.52 -2.01
C ILE A 126 -5.59 -1.83 -2.55
N GLY A 127 -6.46 -2.61 -3.18
CA GLY A 127 -7.77 -2.18 -3.64
C GLY A 127 -8.71 -1.83 -2.49
N ALA A 128 -9.75 -1.03 -2.76
CA ALA A 128 -10.80 -0.73 -1.77
C ALA A 128 -11.91 -1.78 -1.80
N SER A 129 -11.53 -3.05 -1.61
CA SER A 129 -12.42 -4.21 -1.46
C SER A 129 -13.58 -4.28 -2.46
N GLY A 130 -13.25 -4.28 -3.76
CA GLY A 130 -14.23 -4.34 -4.84
C GLY A 130 -14.63 -2.97 -5.41
N MET A 131 -14.17 -1.86 -4.83
CA MET A 131 -14.34 -0.56 -5.46
C MET A 131 -13.60 -0.51 -6.81
N LEU A 132 -14.26 0.06 -7.80
CA LEU A 132 -13.70 0.19 -9.15
C LEU A 132 -12.58 1.25 -9.13
N GLY A 133 -11.41 0.86 -9.60
CA GLY A 133 -10.20 1.68 -9.66
C GLY A 133 -9.64 1.82 -11.07
N ALA A 134 -8.41 2.35 -11.14
CA ALA A 134 -7.67 2.47 -12.39
C ALA A 134 -7.20 1.12 -12.97
N CYS A 135 -7.31 0.04 -12.20
CA CYS A 135 -6.88 -1.31 -12.61
C CYS A 135 -8.06 -2.21 -12.95
N MET A 136 -8.83 -2.68 -11.97
CA MET A 136 -10.12 -3.34 -12.17
C MET A 136 -10.82 -3.38 -10.80
N SER A 137 -12.08 -3.83 -10.74
CA SER A 137 -12.72 -4.07 -9.45
C SER A 137 -12.18 -5.39 -8.88
N GLU A 138 -11.56 -5.31 -7.71
CA GLU A 138 -10.92 -6.47 -7.08
C GLU A 138 -11.08 -6.42 -5.56
N PHE A 139 -11.35 -7.59 -4.98
CA PHE A 139 -11.29 -7.84 -3.56
C PHE A 139 -10.30 -8.98 -3.31
N GLY A 140 -9.42 -8.79 -2.33
CA GLY A 140 -8.45 -9.80 -1.95
C GLY A 140 -7.89 -9.54 -0.58
N VAL A 141 -7.10 -10.49 -0.11
CA VAL A 141 -6.46 -10.46 1.20
C VAL A 141 -4.96 -10.47 1.00
N VAL A 142 -4.27 -9.63 1.77
CA VAL A 142 -2.81 -9.70 1.88
C VAL A 142 -2.46 -10.52 3.09
N VAL A 143 -1.51 -11.43 2.92
CA VAL A 143 -0.88 -12.15 4.01
C VAL A 143 0.56 -11.68 4.12
N VAL A 144 0.92 -11.21 5.32
CA VAL A 144 2.28 -10.82 5.68
C VAL A 144 2.80 -11.84 6.67
N GLU A 145 3.96 -12.41 6.40
CA GLU A 145 4.58 -13.42 7.25
C GLU A 145 6.06 -13.09 7.44
N SER A 146 6.51 -13.05 8.68
CA SER A 146 7.92 -13.07 9.03
C SER A 146 8.48 -14.48 8.98
N ARG A 147 9.74 -14.59 8.58
CA ARG A 147 10.44 -15.83 8.26
C ARG A 147 11.81 -15.84 8.93
N ASP A 148 12.12 -16.94 9.59
CA ASP A 148 13.38 -17.13 10.32
C ASP A 148 14.42 -17.95 9.55
N ASP A 149 14.10 -18.36 8.33
CA ASP A 149 14.85 -19.30 7.52
C ASP A 149 15.44 -18.68 6.25
N VAL A 150 15.72 -17.37 6.27
CA VAL A 150 16.09 -16.60 5.08
C VAL A 150 17.52 -16.09 5.19
N ALA A 151 18.49 -16.92 4.78
CA ALA A 151 19.92 -16.65 4.93
C ALA A 151 20.45 -15.37 4.27
N TYR A 152 19.73 -14.80 3.30
CA TYR A 152 20.17 -13.62 2.54
C TYR A 152 19.56 -12.29 3.02
N GLU A 153 18.63 -12.32 3.98
CA GLU A 153 18.04 -11.11 4.55
C GLU A 153 18.80 -10.67 5.81
N LEU A 154 18.55 -9.44 6.25
CA LEU A 154 19.14 -8.88 7.47
C LEU A 154 18.91 -9.83 8.65
N ASP A 155 20.00 -10.25 9.29
CA ASP A 155 20.01 -11.15 10.44
C ASP A 155 19.34 -12.52 10.22
N GLY A 156 19.20 -12.96 8.96
CA GLY A 156 18.52 -14.22 8.63
C GLY A 156 16.99 -14.13 8.68
N LYS A 157 16.43 -12.93 8.87
CA LYS A 157 15.00 -12.66 9.06
C LYS A 157 14.40 -12.05 7.80
N GLY A 158 13.47 -12.75 7.17
CA GLY A 158 12.78 -12.29 5.96
C GLY A 158 11.33 -11.93 6.20
N ILE A 159 10.77 -11.10 5.32
CA ILE A 159 9.34 -10.79 5.29
C ILE A 159 8.76 -11.19 3.94
N ARG A 160 7.76 -12.06 3.96
CA ARG A 160 7.00 -12.53 2.80
C ARG A 160 5.69 -11.77 2.71
N VAL A 161 5.28 -11.46 1.49
CA VAL A 161 3.99 -10.83 1.21
C VAL A 161 3.32 -11.58 0.08
N ASP A 162 2.17 -12.17 0.39
CA ASP A 162 1.33 -12.85 -0.59
C ASP A 162 0.00 -12.12 -0.73
N TYR A 163 -0.55 -12.12 -1.93
CA TYR A 163 -1.89 -11.60 -2.23
C TYR A 163 -2.79 -12.73 -2.70
N VAL A 164 -3.94 -12.86 -2.05
CA VAL A 164 -4.97 -13.85 -2.34
C VAL A 164 -6.18 -13.13 -2.94
N PRO A 165 -6.39 -13.14 -4.26
CA PRO A 165 -7.58 -12.57 -4.87
C PRO A 165 -8.80 -13.40 -4.48
N VAL A 166 -9.75 -12.78 -3.81
CA VAL A 166 -11.02 -13.39 -3.43
C VAL A 166 -12.03 -13.21 -4.55
N THR A 167 -12.13 -12.02 -5.12
CA THR A 167 -13.05 -11.71 -6.22
C THR A 167 -12.41 -10.71 -7.17
N GLN A 168 -12.58 -10.89 -8.47
CA GLN A 168 -12.08 -9.97 -9.49
C GLN A 168 -13.12 -9.79 -10.61
N ASP A 169 -13.31 -8.57 -11.06
CA ASP A 169 -14.09 -8.25 -12.25
C ASP A 169 -13.20 -7.52 -13.28
N PRO A 170 -12.56 -8.26 -14.21
CA PRO A 170 -11.72 -7.69 -15.25
C PRO A 170 -12.52 -6.92 -16.31
N SER A 171 -13.85 -6.97 -16.29
CA SER A 171 -14.71 -6.24 -17.22
C SER A 171 -15.11 -4.85 -16.73
N TYR A 172 -14.75 -4.47 -15.49
CA TYR A 172 -15.16 -3.20 -14.88
C TYR A 172 -16.69 -3.04 -14.84
N GLY A 173 -17.41 -4.09 -14.46
CA GLY A 173 -18.87 -4.13 -14.38
C GLY A 173 -19.58 -4.27 -15.73
N ARG A 174 -18.85 -4.37 -16.84
CA ARG A 174 -19.44 -4.40 -18.20
C ARG A 174 -19.91 -5.79 -18.61
N ASN A 175 -19.40 -6.84 -17.99
CA ASN A 175 -19.76 -8.22 -18.29
C ASN A 175 -19.89 -9.03 -16.99
N PRO A 176 -21.12 -9.38 -16.55
CA PRO A 176 -21.32 -10.15 -15.33
C PRO A 176 -20.68 -11.55 -15.39
N ASN A 177 -20.47 -12.09 -16.59
CA ASN A 177 -19.79 -13.38 -16.79
C ASN A 177 -18.26 -13.28 -16.71
N ALA A 178 -17.70 -12.08 -16.59
CA ALA A 178 -16.28 -11.88 -16.38
C ALA A 178 -15.87 -12.00 -14.91
N LEU A 179 -16.85 -11.98 -13.99
CA LEU A 179 -16.61 -12.10 -12.56
C LEU A 179 -15.91 -13.42 -12.24
N ARG A 180 -14.77 -13.31 -11.56
CA ARG A 180 -14.00 -14.43 -11.03
C ARG A 180 -14.17 -14.42 -9.52
N ASP A 181 -14.76 -15.47 -8.97
CA ASP A 181 -14.96 -15.63 -7.53
C ASP A 181 -14.22 -16.88 -7.04
N ASN A 182 -13.25 -16.65 -6.16
CA ASN A 182 -12.39 -17.66 -5.57
C ASN A 182 -12.76 -17.98 -4.13
N HIS A 183 -13.75 -17.29 -3.54
CA HIS A 183 -14.07 -17.38 -2.12
C HIS A 183 -14.25 -18.84 -1.67
N ASN A 184 -15.09 -19.60 -2.37
CA ASN A 184 -15.37 -21.00 -2.00
C ASN A 184 -14.15 -21.91 -2.20
N GLY A 185 -13.30 -21.63 -3.20
CA GLY A 185 -12.06 -22.38 -3.41
C GLY A 185 -11.06 -22.15 -2.27
N ILE A 186 -10.88 -20.88 -1.89
CA ILE A 186 -10.00 -20.49 -0.78
C ILE A 186 -10.53 -21.09 0.53
N MET A 187 -11.80 -20.85 0.86
CA MET A 187 -12.39 -21.34 2.11
C MET A 187 -12.41 -22.86 2.18
N GLY A 188 -12.76 -23.54 1.09
CA GLY A 188 -12.73 -25.01 1.02
C GLY A 188 -11.31 -25.56 1.18
N CYS A 189 -10.30 -24.87 0.66
CA CYS A 189 -8.90 -25.24 0.91
C CYS A 189 -8.55 -25.08 2.39
N LEU A 190 -8.86 -23.92 2.99
CA LEU A 190 -8.52 -23.61 4.39
C LEU A 190 -9.27 -24.48 5.41
N SER A 191 -10.52 -24.87 5.14
CA SER A 191 -11.36 -25.64 6.08
C SER A 191 -11.17 -27.16 6.01
N GLY A 192 -10.55 -27.68 4.95
CA GLY A 192 -10.27 -29.11 4.79
C GLY A 192 -8.96 -29.53 5.47
N ASP A 193 -8.20 -30.40 4.82
CA ASP A 193 -6.84 -30.80 5.27
C ASP A 193 -5.77 -29.73 4.94
N GLY A 194 -6.18 -28.53 4.51
CA GLY A 194 -5.28 -27.54 3.95
C GLY A 194 -4.51 -26.79 5.02
N ASN A 195 -3.27 -27.21 5.25
CA ASN A 195 -2.25 -26.29 5.76
C ASN A 195 -2.22 -25.06 4.82
N TRP A 196 -2.14 -23.86 5.41
CA TRP A 196 -1.94 -22.59 4.73
C TRP A 196 -0.98 -22.69 3.54
N GLU A 197 0.15 -23.39 3.67
CA GLU A 197 1.13 -23.54 2.60
C GLU A 197 0.59 -24.23 1.35
N LYS A 198 -0.33 -25.19 1.49
CA LYS A 198 -1.01 -25.82 0.35
C LYS A 198 -1.95 -24.83 -0.33
N CYS A 199 -2.74 -24.09 0.45
CA CYS A 199 -3.70 -23.13 -0.07
C CYS A 199 -3.02 -21.93 -0.72
N ARG A 200 -1.93 -21.47 -0.14
CA ARG A 200 -1.04 -20.45 -0.68
C ARG A 200 -0.56 -20.80 -2.09
N ARG A 201 -0.05 -22.01 -2.32
CA ARG A 201 0.41 -22.45 -3.65
C ARG A 201 -0.72 -22.48 -4.70
N LEU A 202 -1.95 -22.74 -4.28
CA LEU A 202 -3.10 -22.85 -5.17
C LEU A 202 -3.75 -21.50 -5.48
N HIS A 203 -3.83 -20.61 -4.48
CA HIS A 203 -4.69 -19.43 -4.52
C HIS A 203 -3.98 -18.09 -4.35
N ALA A 204 -2.70 -18.07 -3.99
CA ALA A 204 -1.97 -16.83 -3.73
C ALA A 204 -0.97 -16.48 -4.84
N PHE A 205 -0.66 -15.19 -4.92
CA PHE A 205 0.42 -14.64 -5.72
C PHE A 205 1.45 -14.04 -4.78
N SER A 206 2.72 -14.41 -4.96
CA SER A 206 3.79 -13.73 -4.26
C SER A 206 3.89 -12.30 -4.79
N TRP A 207 3.75 -11.34 -3.88
CA TRP A 207 4.11 -9.96 -4.11
C TRP A 207 5.52 -9.67 -3.64
N ARG A 208 5.91 -10.37 -2.58
CA ARG A 208 7.28 -10.47 -2.12
C ARG A 208 7.55 -11.90 -1.66
N ALA A 209 8.56 -12.53 -2.24
CA ALA A 209 9.08 -13.80 -1.75
C ALA A 209 10.38 -13.58 -0.98
N THR A 210 10.72 -14.50 -0.10
CA THR A 210 11.97 -14.52 0.69
C THR A 210 13.05 -15.36 0.05
N THR A 211 12.65 -16.40 -0.69
CA THR A 211 13.54 -17.22 -1.53
C THR A 211 12.89 -17.47 -2.89
N VAL A 212 13.66 -18.00 -3.84
CA VAL A 212 13.11 -18.39 -5.16
C VAL A 212 12.10 -19.53 -5.02
N ASP A 213 12.37 -20.49 -4.13
CA ASP A 213 11.50 -21.66 -3.89
C ASP A 213 10.18 -21.27 -3.20
N ASP A 214 10.14 -20.11 -2.55
CA ASP A 214 8.94 -19.56 -1.94
C ASP A 214 7.99 -18.89 -2.93
N ILE A 215 8.43 -18.62 -4.17
CA ILE A 215 7.61 -17.90 -5.15
C ILE A 215 6.39 -18.76 -5.51
N VAL A 216 5.19 -18.19 -5.32
CA VAL A 216 3.95 -18.74 -5.84
C VAL A 216 3.34 -17.79 -6.84
N GLY A 217 2.80 -18.34 -7.92
CA GLY A 217 2.05 -17.59 -8.92
C GLY A 217 0.77 -18.35 -9.17
N GLY A 218 -0.16 -18.27 -8.21
CA GLY A 218 -1.37 -19.08 -8.12
C GLY A 218 -1.96 -19.40 -9.48
N ALA A 219 -2.47 -20.63 -9.63
CA ALA A 219 -3.12 -21.02 -10.87
C ALA A 219 -4.19 -19.95 -11.18
N PRO A 220 -4.29 -19.48 -12.44
CA PRO A 220 -5.37 -18.58 -12.80
C PRO A 220 -6.67 -19.23 -12.31
N PRO A 221 -7.53 -18.48 -11.61
CA PRO A 221 -8.73 -19.07 -11.04
C PRO A 221 -9.48 -19.82 -12.15
N PRO A 222 -9.96 -21.05 -11.88
CA PRO A 222 -10.73 -21.77 -12.88
C PRO A 222 -11.84 -20.83 -13.35
N LEU A 223 -11.91 -20.59 -14.66
CA LEU A 223 -12.98 -19.77 -15.22
C LEU A 223 -14.28 -20.35 -14.67
N PHE A 224 -15.03 -19.53 -13.93
CA PHE A 224 -16.34 -19.92 -13.44
C PHE A 224 -17.17 -20.20 -14.67
N VAL A 225 -17.30 -21.46 -15.06
CA VAL A 225 -18.33 -21.89 -15.99
C VAL A 225 -19.57 -21.84 -15.11
N PRO A 226 -20.47 -20.85 -15.28
CA PRO A 226 -21.69 -20.86 -14.52
C PRO A 226 -22.31 -22.24 -14.74
N LYS A 227 -22.52 -23.00 -13.66
CA LYS A 227 -23.41 -24.17 -13.70
C LYS A 227 -24.65 -23.64 -14.39
N SER A 228 -24.89 -24.08 -15.63
CA SER A 228 -25.93 -23.55 -16.50
C SER A 228 -27.15 -23.29 -15.65
N VAL A 229 -27.41 -22.00 -15.37
CA VAL A 229 -28.70 -21.62 -14.82
C VAL A 229 -29.65 -22.09 -15.89
N PHE A 230 -30.46 -23.09 -15.55
CA PHE A 230 -31.50 -23.60 -16.40
C PHE A 230 -32.47 -22.44 -16.61
N VAL A 231 -32.20 -21.60 -17.61
CA VAL A 231 -33.13 -20.58 -18.08
C VAL A 231 -34.14 -21.36 -18.91
N PRO A 232 -35.41 -21.47 -18.49
CA PRO A 232 -36.43 -22.03 -19.34
C PRO A 232 -36.47 -21.19 -20.61
N THR A 233 -36.17 -21.82 -21.74
CA THR A 233 -36.22 -21.19 -23.05
C THR A 233 -37.68 -20.98 -23.43
N GLU A 234 -38.24 -19.82 -23.10
CA GLU A 234 -39.29 -19.23 -23.92
C GLU A 234 -38.70 -18.07 -24.71
N PRO A 235 -38.73 -18.12 -26.06
CA PRO A 235 -38.21 -17.06 -26.89
C PRO A 235 -39.18 -15.86 -26.89
N PRO A 236 -38.74 -14.63 -26.58
CA PRO A 236 -39.52 -13.46 -26.91
C PRO A 236 -39.47 -13.23 -28.42
N SER A 237 -40.65 -13.14 -29.02
CA SER A 237 -40.87 -12.60 -30.36
C SER A 237 -40.44 -11.13 -30.37
N VAL A 238 -39.45 -10.79 -31.21
CA VAL A 238 -39.07 -9.38 -31.46
C VAL A 238 -39.00 -9.14 -32.96
N SER A 239 -39.76 -8.14 -33.42
CA SER A 239 -39.82 -7.66 -34.80
C SER A 239 -38.57 -6.86 -35.19
N PRO A 240 -38.24 -6.74 -36.50
CA PRO A 240 -37.00 -6.12 -36.95
C PRO A 240 -37.09 -4.58 -36.90
N ILE A 241 -36.22 -3.95 -36.12
CA ILE A 241 -35.97 -2.50 -36.16
C ILE A 241 -34.75 -2.23 -37.04
N LYS A 242 -34.96 -1.36 -38.05
CA LYS A 242 -33.92 -0.79 -38.93
C LYS A 242 -32.95 0.07 -38.12
N PHE A 243 -31.65 -0.19 -38.25
CA PHE A 243 -30.59 0.78 -37.94
C PHE A 243 -29.84 1.12 -39.23
N ILE A 244 -29.91 2.39 -39.64
CA ILE A 244 -29.06 3.00 -40.67
C ILE A 244 -28.32 4.15 -40.01
N GLY A 245 -26.99 4.11 -40.11
CA GLY A 245 -26.15 5.29 -40.30
C GLY A 245 -25.73 6.07 -39.06
N GLU A 246 -24.51 5.83 -38.59
CA GLU A 246 -23.65 6.85 -37.97
C GLU A 246 -22.21 6.29 -37.84
N ALA A 247 -21.45 6.33 -38.93
CA ALA A 247 -20.04 5.87 -38.96
C ALA A 247 -19.08 6.88 -39.63
N ALA A 248 -19.52 8.11 -39.92
CA ALA A 248 -18.73 9.06 -40.70
C ALA A 248 -18.12 10.22 -39.88
N GLU A 249 -18.54 10.45 -38.63
CA GLU A 249 -18.11 11.66 -37.89
C GLU A 249 -16.88 11.46 -36.99
N THR A 250 -16.53 10.22 -36.65
CA THR A 250 -15.45 9.93 -35.68
C THR A 250 -14.05 10.01 -36.27
N VAL A 251 -13.89 9.84 -37.59
CA VAL A 251 -12.56 9.83 -38.25
C VAL A 251 -12.02 11.26 -38.47
N GLY A 252 -12.90 12.25 -38.63
CA GLY A 252 -12.48 13.64 -38.86
C GLY A 252 -11.85 14.33 -37.65
N ARG A 253 -12.27 13.98 -36.43
CA ARG A 253 -11.76 14.61 -35.19
C ARG A 253 -10.38 14.12 -34.76
N ALA A 254 -10.01 12.88 -35.12
CA ALA A 254 -8.70 12.32 -34.76
C ALA A 254 -7.54 12.96 -35.55
N LEU A 255 -7.78 13.40 -36.79
CA LEU A 255 -6.74 13.96 -37.66
C LEU A 255 -6.31 15.37 -37.24
N VAL A 256 -7.23 16.17 -36.69
CA VAL A 256 -6.97 17.56 -36.26
C VAL A 256 -6.13 17.61 -34.97
N ILE A 257 -6.33 16.66 -34.05
CA ILE A 257 -5.57 16.59 -32.79
C ILE A 257 -4.12 16.17 -33.04
N LEU A 258 -3.87 15.27 -33.99
CA LEU A 258 -2.52 14.83 -34.36
C LEU A 258 -1.68 15.96 -34.99
N LEU A 259 -2.30 16.83 -35.80
CA LEU A 259 -1.61 17.96 -36.43
C LEU A 259 -1.26 19.08 -35.43
N LEU A 260 -2.10 19.33 -34.42
CA LEU A 260 -1.83 20.33 -33.39
C LEU A 260 -0.73 19.88 -32.41
N SER A 261 -0.61 18.57 -32.16
CA SER A 261 0.40 18.01 -31.26
C SER A 261 1.82 18.16 -31.81
N ALA A 262 1.99 17.97 -33.13
CA ALA A 262 3.30 18.06 -33.78
C ALA A 262 3.86 19.50 -33.78
N ALA A 263 3.00 20.52 -33.87
CA ALA A 263 3.41 21.93 -33.85
C ALA A 263 3.93 22.37 -32.46
N VAL A 264 3.35 21.85 -31.37
CA VAL A 264 3.77 22.20 -30.00
C VAL A 264 5.15 21.62 -29.66
N VAL A 265 5.45 20.40 -30.13
CA VAL A 265 6.75 19.74 -29.89
C VAL A 265 7.89 20.50 -30.57
N VAL A 266 7.68 21.04 -31.77
CA VAL A 266 8.72 21.80 -32.50
C VAL A 266 9.06 23.11 -31.79
N ILE A 267 8.08 23.78 -31.16
CA ILE A 267 8.33 25.05 -30.44
C ILE A 267 9.15 24.82 -29.17
N ILE A 268 8.92 23.70 -28.45
CA ILE A 268 9.64 23.40 -27.20
C ILE A 268 11.10 23.06 -27.47
N VAL A 269 11.40 22.33 -28.55
CA VAL A 269 12.79 21.93 -28.88
C VAL A 269 13.67 23.14 -29.22
N PHE A 270 13.13 24.18 -29.85
CA PHE A 270 13.89 25.40 -30.12
C PHE A 270 14.08 26.30 -28.88
N GLY A 271 13.21 26.22 -27.88
CA GLY A 271 13.30 27.02 -26.66
C GLY A 271 14.38 26.55 -25.68
N VAL A 272 14.68 25.25 -25.64
CA VAL A 272 15.57 24.65 -24.61
C VAL A 272 17.07 24.81 -24.93
N ILE A 273 17.44 25.17 -26.17
CA ILE A 273 18.85 25.32 -26.57
C ILE A 273 19.47 26.66 -26.10
N ARG A 274 18.71 27.57 -25.48
CA ARG A 274 19.16 28.95 -25.22
C ARG A 274 19.34 29.40 -23.76
N SER A 275 19.29 28.50 -22.77
CA SER A 275 19.44 28.92 -21.37
C SER A 275 20.50 28.09 -20.64
N GLY A 276 21.67 28.72 -20.45
CA GLY A 276 22.85 28.12 -19.84
C GLY A 276 22.77 27.93 -18.33
N ILE A 277 23.55 26.93 -17.91
CA ILE A 277 24.31 26.75 -16.67
C ILE A 277 24.19 27.88 -15.62
N VAL A 278 23.62 27.55 -14.47
CA VAL A 278 23.92 28.20 -13.18
C VAL A 278 24.02 27.11 -12.10
N SER A 279 25.23 26.85 -11.61
CA SER A 279 25.47 26.09 -10.38
C SER A 279 25.19 26.99 -9.17
N VAL A 280 24.37 26.52 -8.23
CA VAL A 280 24.25 27.10 -6.90
C VAL A 280 24.62 26.03 -5.88
N ALA A 281 25.77 26.21 -5.24
CA ALA A 281 26.17 25.46 -4.07
C ALA A 281 25.32 25.90 -2.87
N TYR A 282 24.70 24.93 -2.18
CA TYR A 282 23.97 25.18 -0.95
C TYR A 282 24.64 24.40 0.19
N THR A 283 25.13 25.12 1.18
CA THR A 283 25.46 24.60 2.51
C THR A 283 24.64 25.37 3.53
N PRO A 284 24.00 24.68 4.49
CA PRO A 284 23.99 25.25 5.83
C PRO A 284 24.22 24.24 6.96
N ARG A 285 25.19 24.63 7.80
CA ARG A 285 25.21 24.72 9.26
C ARG A 285 24.76 23.55 10.14
N ALA A 286 25.74 23.15 10.95
CA ALA A 286 25.66 22.34 12.16
C ALA A 286 24.70 22.92 13.21
N PHE A 287 23.92 22.03 13.82
CA PHE A 287 23.21 22.27 15.07
C PHE A 287 24.08 21.87 16.26
N GLY A 288 24.05 22.73 17.28
CA GLY A 288 24.91 22.69 18.45
C GLY A 288 24.59 21.56 19.42
N GLN A 289 25.63 21.16 20.15
CA GLN A 289 25.57 20.31 21.32
C GLN A 289 24.73 20.94 22.42
N VAL A 290 23.84 20.15 23.01
CA VAL A 290 23.29 20.39 24.36
C VAL A 290 23.46 19.11 25.17
N GLN A 291 24.36 19.16 26.14
CA GLN A 291 24.35 18.45 27.41
C GLN A 291 24.67 19.52 28.48
N PRO A 292 24.41 19.31 29.79
CA PRO A 292 24.03 18.07 30.49
C PRO A 292 22.87 18.25 31.50
N GLU A 293 22.37 17.15 32.10
CA GLU A 293 22.32 17.03 33.57
C GLU A 293 22.02 15.59 33.97
N LEU A 294 22.95 15.03 34.74
CA LEU A 294 22.90 13.73 35.38
C LEU A 294 22.49 14.00 36.84
N GLU A 295 21.25 13.75 37.21
CA GLU A 295 20.89 13.67 38.63
C GLU A 295 20.86 12.22 39.09
N SER A 296 21.85 11.90 39.92
CA SER A 296 21.93 10.69 40.71
C SER A 296 20.93 10.74 41.87
N LEU A 297 19.90 9.92 41.84
CA LEU A 297 19.14 9.59 43.05
C LEU A 297 19.63 8.24 43.59
N SER A 298 20.47 8.35 44.61
CA SER A 298 20.89 7.24 45.46
C SER A 298 20.12 7.30 46.78
N GLY A 299 19.57 6.14 47.19
CA GLY A 299 19.40 5.78 48.60
C GLY A 299 18.03 6.03 49.27
N SER A 300 17.27 4.95 49.52
CA SER A 300 16.78 4.58 50.86
C SER A 300 16.24 3.14 50.83
N GLN A 301 16.97 2.18 51.41
CA GLN A 301 16.61 1.51 52.67
C GLN A 301 15.17 0.99 52.76
N TYR A 302 14.97 -0.29 52.41
CA TYR A 302 13.89 -1.11 52.94
C TYR A 302 14.49 -2.15 53.89
N GLY A 303 14.20 -2.01 55.18
CA GLY A 303 14.34 -3.07 56.18
C GLY A 303 13.00 -3.78 56.41
N PRO A 304 12.98 -5.02 56.92
CA PRO A 304 11.77 -5.83 57.03
C PRO A 304 10.97 -5.51 58.31
N VAL A 305 9.65 -5.43 58.17
CA VAL A 305 8.70 -5.39 59.29
C VAL A 305 8.02 -6.76 59.40
N LEU A 306 8.30 -7.47 60.49
CA LEU A 306 7.51 -8.60 60.96
C LEU A 306 6.26 -8.05 61.70
N PRO A 307 5.09 -8.68 61.58
CA PRO A 307 3.93 -8.35 62.41
C PRO A 307 3.97 -9.09 63.77
N PRO A 308 3.38 -8.54 64.83
CA PRO A 308 3.29 -9.21 66.13
C PRO A 308 2.04 -10.11 66.24
N ALA A 309 2.24 -11.22 66.97
CA ALA A 309 1.30 -12.14 67.65
C ALA A 309 0.05 -12.63 66.89
#